data_AF-A0A956HBL4-F1
#
_entry.id   AF-A0A956HBL4-F1
#
_cell.length_a   1.000
_cell.length_b   1.000
_cell.length_c   1.000
_cell.angle_alpha   90.00
_cell.angle_beta   90.00
_cell.angle_gamma   90.00
#
_symmetry.space_group_name_H-M   'P 1'
#
loop_
_entity.id
_entity.type
_entity.pdbx_description
1 polymer ?
#
loop_
_entity_poly.entity_id
_entity_poly.type
_entity_poly.pdbx_seq_one_letter_code
_entity_poly.pdbx_strand_id
1 'polypeptide(L)'
;MNKKHLIALGAALFIFACSDDTTVDTNTTDTGDTNGDGDGDPTGDGDGDPSGDGDGDPAGGCGDGVVDADEECDDMGESATCNDDCTMAGCGDGKVNATAGEACDGMGESADCNDDCSAAMCGDGIINMAAGETCDDAGRSDMCNDNCTSAMCGDGVVNATAGEACDGGGETADCNDNCTAAMCGDGMINMSAGETCDGDGMGAGGETDVCDNDCTDVSCGDGVVNMSAGETCDHNGNPDP
;
A
#
# COMPACT_ATOMS: atom_id res chain seq x y z
N MET A 1 15.91 23.25 -29.71
CA MET A 1 16.15 22.39 -30.89
C MET A 1 15.45 21.05 -30.66
N ASN A 2 14.15 20.96 -30.94
CA ASN A 2 13.39 19.70 -30.81
C ASN A 2 13.03 19.20 -32.22
N LYS A 3 13.78 18.20 -32.70
CA LYS A 3 13.51 17.53 -33.97
C LYS A 3 12.46 16.44 -33.73
N LYS A 4 11.26 16.70 -34.22
CA LYS A 4 10.25 15.68 -34.54
C LYS A 4 10.80 14.78 -35.65
N HIS A 5 10.81 13.46 -35.45
CA HIS A 5 10.86 12.51 -36.56
C HIS A 5 9.75 11.46 -36.43
N LEU A 6 8.91 11.54 -37.44
CA LEU A 6 7.84 10.67 -37.88
C LEU A 6 8.43 9.46 -38.62
N ILE A 7 7.58 8.46 -38.95
CA ILE A 7 7.74 7.33 -39.92
C ILE A 7 8.11 6.00 -39.23
N ALA A 8 7.58 4.81 -39.55
CA ALA A 8 6.35 4.29 -40.18
C ALA A 8 6.48 2.74 -40.16
N LEU A 9 5.34 2.04 -40.22
CA LEU A 9 5.08 0.69 -40.77
C LEU A 9 6.15 -0.43 -40.67
N GLY A 10 5.72 -1.59 -40.17
CA GLY A 10 6.35 -2.88 -40.55
C GLY A 10 5.82 -4.07 -39.76
N ALA A 11 4.72 -4.67 -40.21
CA ALA A 11 4.31 -6.01 -39.78
C ALA A 11 5.28 -7.06 -40.33
N ALA A 12 5.81 -7.93 -39.48
CA ALA A 12 6.52 -9.14 -39.88
C ALA A 12 6.08 -10.31 -38.99
N LEU A 13 5.21 -11.11 -39.58
CA LEU A 13 4.80 -12.44 -39.19
C LEU A 13 6.01 -13.39 -39.26
N PHE A 14 6.37 -14.04 -38.16
CA PHE A 14 7.21 -15.24 -38.20
C PHE A 14 6.65 -16.30 -37.25
N ILE A 15 5.97 -17.25 -37.88
CA ILE A 15 5.53 -18.53 -37.31
C ILE A 15 6.77 -19.41 -37.27
N PHE A 16 7.19 -19.84 -36.08
CA PHE A 16 8.15 -20.92 -35.92
C PHE A 16 7.38 -22.23 -35.77
N ALA A 17 7.46 -23.06 -36.79
CA ALA A 17 6.99 -24.44 -36.79
C ALA A 17 7.89 -25.30 -35.90
N CYS A 18 7.29 -26.10 -35.01
CA CYS A 18 7.91 -27.27 -34.41
C CYS A 18 7.43 -28.50 -35.18
N SER A 19 8.37 -29.37 -35.56
CA SER A 19 8.17 -30.54 -36.42
C SER A 19 7.23 -31.59 -35.82
N ASP A 20 6.34 -32.10 -36.67
CA ASP A 20 5.65 -33.37 -36.49
C ASP A 20 6.66 -34.54 -36.55
N ASP A 21 6.70 -35.34 -35.50
CA ASP A 21 7.39 -36.65 -35.49
C ASP A 21 6.42 -37.71 -36.01
N THR A 22 6.48 -37.94 -37.32
CA THR A 22 5.69 -38.98 -37.99
C THR A 22 6.36 -40.34 -37.77
N THR A 23 5.71 -41.16 -36.94
CA THR A 23 5.95 -42.60 -36.84
C THR A 23 5.80 -43.28 -38.21
N VAL A 24 6.86 -43.94 -38.67
CA VAL A 24 6.78 -44.95 -39.74
C VAL A 24 7.10 -46.30 -39.13
N ASP A 25 6.05 -47.09 -38.91
CA ASP A 25 6.12 -48.53 -38.77
C ASP A 25 6.51 -49.17 -40.11
N THR A 26 7.55 -50.01 -40.10
CA THR A 26 7.48 -51.39 -40.59
C THR A 26 8.85 -52.06 -40.42
N ASN A 27 8.99 -52.96 -39.46
CA ASN A 27 9.58 -54.27 -39.75
C ASN A 27 9.16 -55.30 -38.71
N THR A 28 8.27 -56.19 -39.13
CA THR A 28 7.87 -57.40 -38.41
C THR A 28 8.87 -58.50 -38.68
N THR A 29 9.48 -59.07 -37.63
CA THR A 29 9.89 -60.48 -37.57
C THR A 29 9.86 -60.96 -36.11
N ASP A 30 8.73 -61.58 -35.75
CA ASP A 30 8.59 -62.92 -35.15
C ASP A 30 9.84 -63.49 -34.42
N THR A 31 9.81 -63.81 -33.13
CA THR A 31 9.23 -65.02 -32.52
C THR A 31 9.60 -65.05 -31.02
N GLY A 32 8.75 -65.58 -30.14
CA GLY A 32 9.22 -66.15 -28.87
C GLY A 32 8.40 -65.86 -27.60
N ASP A 33 7.38 -66.68 -27.39
CA ASP A 33 7.14 -67.44 -26.15
C ASP A 33 6.72 -66.75 -24.83
N THR A 34 5.40 -66.77 -24.62
CA THR A 34 4.66 -67.43 -23.51
C THR A 34 5.12 -67.27 -22.05
N ASN A 35 4.22 -66.66 -21.26
CA ASN A 35 3.65 -67.09 -19.96
C ASN A 35 3.61 -65.92 -18.97
N GLY A 36 2.44 -65.29 -18.88
CA GLY A 36 2.07 -64.46 -17.75
C GLY A 36 1.51 -65.37 -16.66
N ASP A 37 2.32 -65.62 -15.63
CA ASP A 37 1.87 -66.22 -14.39
C ASP A 37 1.24 -65.10 -13.55
N GLY A 38 -0.08 -64.95 -13.71
CA GLY A 38 -0.90 -64.18 -12.80
C GLY A 38 -1.15 -65.00 -11.55
N ASP A 39 -0.32 -64.81 -10.53
CA ASP A 39 -0.54 -65.37 -9.21
C ASP A 39 -1.44 -64.42 -8.42
N GLY A 40 -2.74 -64.72 -8.44
CA GLY A 40 -3.68 -64.20 -7.46
C GLY A 40 -3.48 -64.91 -6.14
N ASP A 41 -3.13 -64.16 -5.09
CA ASP A 41 -3.17 -64.61 -3.71
C ASP A 41 -4.47 -64.13 -3.02
N PRO A 42 -5.38 -65.02 -2.60
CA PRO A 42 -6.58 -64.66 -1.86
C PRO A 42 -6.48 -64.97 -0.35
N THR A 43 -5.28 -65.21 0.20
CA THR A 43 -5.12 -65.50 1.64
C THR A 43 -4.14 -64.54 2.27
N GLY A 44 -4.68 -63.43 2.77
CA GLY A 44 -3.95 -62.53 3.64
C GLY A 44 -3.54 -63.21 4.93
N ASP A 45 -2.23 -63.31 5.10
CA ASP A 45 -1.53 -63.37 6.38
C ASP A 45 -0.40 -62.33 6.26
N GLY A 46 -0.73 -61.06 6.45
CA GLY A 46 0.25 -59.98 6.49
C GLY A 46 1.03 -60.05 7.79
N ASP A 47 2.09 -60.85 7.79
CA ASP A 47 3.12 -60.87 8.82
C ASP A 47 3.76 -59.47 8.87
N GLY A 48 3.59 -58.77 9.98
CA GLY A 48 4.33 -57.53 10.25
C GLY A 48 5.82 -57.85 10.35
N ASP A 49 6.61 -57.30 9.44
CA ASP A 49 8.06 -57.48 9.40
C ASP A 49 8.76 -56.55 10.41
N PRO A 50 9.56 -57.08 11.37
CA PRO A 50 10.45 -56.28 12.21
C PRO A 50 11.89 -56.23 11.66
N SER A 51 12.10 -56.57 10.39
CA SER A 51 13.41 -56.78 9.75
C SER A 51 13.40 -56.23 8.32
N GLY A 52 13.40 -54.90 8.22
CA GLY A 52 13.49 -54.11 6.99
C GLY A 52 14.23 -54.79 5.84
N ASP A 53 13.43 -55.33 4.95
CA ASP A 53 13.68 -55.69 3.57
C ASP A 53 13.64 -54.41 2.74
N GLY A 54 14.76 -54.10 2.07
CA GLY A 54 14.97 -52.85 1.34
C GLY A 54 14.18 -52.77 0.02
N ASP A 55 12.91 -53.12 0.03
CA ASP A 55 11.92 -52.80 -0.96
C ASP A 55 11.29 -51.47 -0.52
N GLY A 56 11.53 -50.43 -1.32
CA GLY A 56 11.13 -49.07 -0.99
C GLY A 56 9.63 -48.98 -0.79
N ASP A 57 9.20 -49.12 0.47
CA ASP A 57 8.05 -48.40 0.97
C ASP A 57 8.23 -46.96 0.48
N PRO A 58 7.23 -46.38 -0.23
CA PRO A 58 7.29 -44.97 -0.55
C PRO A 58 7.54 -44.28 0.79
N ALA A 59 8.73 -43.66 0.94
CA ALA A 59 9.06 -42.89 2.13
C ALA A 59 7.81 -42.07 2.45
N GLY A 60 7.27 -42.27 3.66
CA GLY A 60 6.04 -41.62 4.08
C GLY A 60 6.19 -40.15 3.72
N GLY A 61 5.25 -39.71 2.92
CA GLY A 61 5.27 -38.40 2.33
C GLY A 61 4.32 -37.56 3.14
N CYS A 62 4.72 -36.32 3.37
CA CYS A 62 3.92 -35.36 4.11
C CYS A 62 2.42 -35.46 3.83
N GLY A 63 1.65 -35.66 4.90
CA GLY A 63 0.20 -35.73 4.90
C GLY A 63 -0.36 -37.14 4.98
N ASP A 64 0.41 -38.13 5.42
CA ASP A 64 -0.05 -39.51 5.64
C ASP A 64 -0.58 -39.76 7.07
N GLY A 65 -0.40 -38.77 7.95
CA GLY A 65 -0.86 -38.78 9.33
C GLY A 65 0.12 -39.41 10.31
N VAL A 66 1.36 -39.65 9.91
CA VAL A 66 2.44 -40.16 10.76
C VAL A 66 3.66 -39.24 10.62
N VAL A 67 4.16 -38.72 11.74
CA VAL A 67 5.37 -37.88 11.73
C VAL A 67 6.60 -38.73 11.43
N ASP A 68 7.15 -38.57 10.24
CA ASP A 68 8.36 -39.26 9.79
C ASP A 68 9.66 -38.56 10.20
N ALA A 69 10.81 -39.20 9.94
CA ALA A 69 12.12 -38.71 10.39
C ALA A 69 12.55 -37.37 9.78
N ASP A 70 12.01 -37.01 8.61
CA ASP A 70 12.28 -35.77 7.90
C ASP A 70 11.16 -34.72 8.10
N GLU A 71 10.18 -34.99 8.97
CA GLU A 71 9.01 -34.14 9.22
C GLU A 71 9.02 -33.58 10.64
N GLU A 72 8.50 -32.36 10.80
CA GLU A 72 8.33 -31.73 12.11
C GLU A 72 6.92 -31.97 12.68
N CYS A 73 5.94 -32.22 11.80
CA CYS A 73 4.54 -32.51 12.09
C CYS A 73 3.89 -33.26 10.91
N ASP A 74 2.78 -33.96 11.14
CA ASP A 74 1.93 -34.49 10.07
C ASP A 74 0.48 -34.56 10.58
N ASP A 75 -0.32 -33.58 10.17
CA ASP A 75 -1.74 -33.47 10.49
C ASP A 75 -2.65 -33.88 9.30
N MET A 76 -2.15 -34.72 8.39
CA MET A 76 -2.81 -35.09 7.12
C MET A 76 -3.01 -33.89 6.18
N GLY A 77 -2.07 -32.95 6.19
CA GLY A 77 -2.08 -31.70 5.42
C GLY A 77 -1.94 -30.45 6.28
N GLU A 78 -2.22 -29.28 5.68
CA GLU A 78 -2.17 -27.99 6.37
C GLU A 78 -3.15 -27.96 7.56
N SER A 79 -2.66 -27.51 8.71
CA SER A 79 -3.39 -27.37 9.96
C SER A 79 -2.97 -26.08 10.69
N ALA A 80 -3.61 -25.78 11.82
CA ALA A 80 -3.22 -24.64 12.66
C ALA A 80 -1.81 -24.75 13.27
N THR A 81 -1.17 -25.92 13.17
CA THR A 81 0.16 -26.20 13.72
C THR A 81 1.14 -26.79 12.70
N CYS A 82 0.67 -27.15 11.50
CA CYS A 82 1.45 -27.85 10.49
C CYS A 82 1.24 -27.25 9.10
N ASN A 83 2.33 -26.99 8.38
CA ASN A 83 2.30 -26.54 6.99
C ASN A 83 1.99 -27.71 6.04
N ASP A 84 1.72 -27.38 4.78
CA ASP A 84 1.45 -28.36 3.72
C ASP A 84 2.66 -29.22 3.33
N ASP A 85 3.85 -28.84 3.79
CA ASP A 85 5.11 -29.55 3.61
C ASP A 85 5.69 -30.16 4.90
N CYS A 86 4.85 -30.29 5.94
CA CYS A 86 5.17 -30.96 7.20
C CYS A 86 6.29 -30.28 8.01
N THR A 87 6.48 -28.99 7.76
CA THR A 87 7.16 -28.06 8.68
C THR A 87 6.17 -27.47 9.68
N MET A 88 6.66 -27.08 10.86
CA MET A 88 5.80 -26.43 11.86
C MET A 88 5.27 -25.11 11.31
N ALA A 89 3.96 -24.91 11.39
CA ALA A 89 3.34 -23.65 10.99
C ALA A 89 3.77 -22.51 11.91
N GLY A 90 4.22 -21.40 11.33
CA GLY A 90 4.37 -20.16 12.07
C GLY A 90 4.80 -18.98 11.22
N CYS A 91 4.24 -17.83 11.57
CA CYS A 91 4.54 -16.58 10.88
C CYS A 91 6.04 -16.29 10.77
N GLY A 92 6.47 -16.09 9.53
CA GLY A 92 7.85 -15.81 9.14
C GLY A 92 8.66 -17.05 8.74
N ASP A 93 8.02 -18.21 8.58
CA ASP A 93 8.68 -19.46 8.16
C ASP A 93 8.87 -19.56 6.63
N GLY A 94 8.33 -18.59 5.88
CA GLY A 94 8.38 -18.53 4.43
C GLY A 94 7.25 -19.28 3.71
N LYS A 95 6.26 -19.79 4.45
CA LYS A 95 5.08 -20.50 3.94
C LYS A 95 3.83 -19.82 4.44
N VAL A 96 2.85 -19.64 3.55
CA VAL A 96 1.55 -19.10 3.96
C VAL A 96 0.70 -20.26 4.45
N ASN A 97 0.32 -20.24 5.73
CA ASN A 97 -0.62 -21.20 6.30
C ASN A 97 -1.98 -20.56 6.59
N ALA A 98 -2.93 -20.73 5.66
CA ALA A 98 -4.24 -20.13 5.77
C ALA A 98 -5.08 -20.72 6.94
N THR A 99 -4.86 -21.99 7.28
CA THR A 99 -5.55 -22.68 8.38
C THR A 99 -5.06 -22.20 9.75
N ALA A 100 -3.80 -21.79 9.86
CA ALA A 100 -3.25 -21.10 11.02
C ALA A 100 -3.68 -19.61 11.12
N GLY A 101 -4.27 -19.07 10.05
CA GLY A 101 -4.80 -17.71 9.98
C GLY A 101 -3.87 -16.70 9.32
N GLU A 102 -2.82 -17.16 8.64
CA GLU A 102 -1.87 -16.30 7.93
C GLU A 102 -2.45 -15.85 6.59
N ALA A 103 -2.40 -14.54 6.33
CA ALA A 103 -2.77 -13.96 5.04
C ALA A 103 -1.59 -13.90 4.06
N CYS A 104 -0.37 -13.94 4.60
CA CYS A 104 0.90 -13.78 3.91
C CYS A 104 2.02 -14.35 4.78
N ASP A 105 3.18 -14.59 4.17
CA ASP A 105 4.41 -14.92 4.91
C ASP A 105 5.59 -14.30 4.16
N GLY A 106 5.95 -13.08 4.58
CA GLY A 106 7.05 -12.32 4.02
C GLY A 106 8.42 -12.66 4.62
N MET A 107 8.53 -13.71 5.44
CA MET A 107 9.64 -13.91 6.39
C MET A 107 9.80 -12.71 7.35
N GLY A 108 8.67 -12.21 7.84
CA GLY A 108 8.53 -10.97 8.61
C GLY A 108 7.78 -9.88 7.84
N GLU A 109 7.85 -8.64 8.35
CA GLU A 109 7.29 -7.46 7.70
C GLU A 109 7.80 -7.28 6.25
N SER A 110 6.86 -7.04 5.35
CA SER A 110 7.10 -6.70 3.95
C SER A 110 6.03 -5.72 3.45
N ALA A 111 6.14 -5.28 2.20
CA ALA A 111 5.19 -4.33 1.60
C ALA A 111 3.74 -4.82 1.59
N ASP A 112 3.51 -6.13 1.62
CA ASP A 112 2.18 -6.75 1.59
C ASP A 112 1.87 -7.56 2.88
N CYS A 113 2.79 -7.61 3.85
CA CYS A 113 2.67 -8.47 5.03
C CYS A 113 3.12 -7.79 6.32
N ASN A 114 2.31 -7.86 7.35
CA ASN A 114 2.66 -7.41 8.69
C ASN A 114 3.54 -8.45 9.41
N ASP A 115 4.17 -8.02 10.50
CA ASP A 115 5.00 -8.88 11.36
C ASP A 115 4.23 -10.04 12.02
N ASP A 116 2.90 -9.98 12.06
CA ASP A 116 2.02 -11.03 12.57
C ASP A 116 1.34 -11.85 11.45
N CYS A 117 1.82 -11.71 10.21
CA CYS A 117 1.32 -12.40 9.02
C CYS A 117 -0.15 -12.08 8.67
N SER A 118 -0.68 -10.99 9.21
CA SER A 118 -1.84 -10.31 8.62
C SER A 118 -1.42 -9.52 7.37
N ALA A 119 -2.36 -9.27 6.47
CA ALA A 119 -2.10 -8.48 5.28
C ALA A 119 -1.81 -7.03 5.66
N ALA A 120 -0.74 -6.45 5.12
CA ALA A 120 -0.39 -5.06 5.39
C ALA A 120 -1.44 -4.10 4.83
N MET A 121 -2.12 -3.36 5.71
CA MET A 121 -3.15 -2.40 5.31
C MET A 121 -3.21 -1.22 6.27
N CYS A 122 -3.08 -0.01 5.71
CA CYS A 122 -3.30 1.19 6.49
C CYS A 122 -4.70 1.22 7.15
N GLY A 123 -4.71 1.36 8.47
CA GLY A 123 -5.89 1.34 9.33
C GLY A 123 -6.18 -0.01 9.98
N ASP A 124 -5.27 -0.98 9.89
CA ASP A 124 -5.37 -2.28 10.56
C ASP A 124 -4.88 -2.24 12.03
N GLY A 125 -4.25 -1.13 12.43
CA GLY A 125 -3.74 -0.87 13.77
C GLY A 125 -2.34 -1.44 14.02
N ILE A 126 -1.64 -1.88 12.98
CA ILE A 126 -0.27 -2.40 13.02
C ILE A 126 0.59 -1.53 12.11
N ILE A 127 1.64 -0.93 12.66
CA ILE A 127 2.55 -0.11 11.86
C ILE A 127 3.44 -0.99 10.99
N ASN A 128 3.34 -0.84 9.68
CA ASN A 128 4.21 -1.50 8.70
C ASN A 128 5.09 -0.49 7.93
N MET A 129 6.34 -0.34 8.37
CA MET A 129 7.31 0.56 7.75
C MET A 129 7.76 0.10 6.34
N ALA A 130 7.76 -1.20 6.05
CA ALA A 130 8.09 -1.75 4.73
C ALA A 130 6.99 -1.48 3.70
N ALA A 131 5.72 -1.40 4.14
CA ALA A 131 4.60 -0.90 3.36
C ALA A 131 4.58 0.64 3.25
N GLY A 132 5.42 1.33 4.02
CA GLY A 132 5.60 2.78 3.99
C GLY A 132 4.77 3.54 5.04
N GLU A 133 4.22 2.83 6.02
CA GLU A 133 3.46 3.43 7.11
C GLU A 133 4.39 4.05 8.15
N THR A 134 3.97 5.22 8.66
CA THR A 134 4.68 5.93 9.73
C THR A 134 3.89 5.96 11.03
N CYS A 135 2.61 5.61 10.95
CA CYS A 135 1.64 5.52 12.03
C CYS A 135 0.49 4.61 11.57
N ASP A 136 -0.23 4.00 12.51
CA ASP A 136 -1.51 3.35 12.25
C ASP A 136 -2.33 3.35 13.55
N ASP A 137 -3.24 4.31 13.66
CA ASP A 137 -4.16 4.42 14.81
C ASP A 137 -5.53 3.77 14.51
N ALA A 138 -5.56 2.74 13.65
CA ALA A 138 -6.75 2.12 13.09
C ALA A 138 -7.64 3.12 12.32
N GLY A 139 -6.98 4.05 11.62
CA GLY A 139 -7.57 5.15 10.87
C GLY A 139 -6.98 6.50 11.25
N ARG A 140 -7.63 7.58 10.81
CA ARG A 140 -7.16 8.94 11.08
C ARG A 140 -7.34 9.38 12.52
N SER A 141 -6.28 9.97 13.04
CA SER A 141 -6.17 10.52 14.39
C SER A 141 -5.58 11.94 14.35
N ASP A 142 -5.29 12.50 15.52
CA ASP A 142 -4.54 13.75 15.67
C ASP A 142 -3.07 13.63 15.26
N MET A 143 -2.53 12.40 15.21
CA MET A 143 -1.13 12.12 14.89
C MET A 143 -0.96 11.33 13.58
N CYS A 144 -2.06 10.80 13.01
CA CYS A 144 -2.02 9.93 11.84
C CYS A 144 -3.07 10.34 10.80
N ASN A 145 -2.64 10.43 9.54
CA ASN A 145 -3.49 10.67 8.39
C ASN A 145 -4.19 9.39 7.93
N ASP A 146 -5.23 9.54 7.09
CA ASP A 146 -6.00 8.41 6.52
C ASP A 146 -5.16 7.48 5.62
N ASN A 147 -3.95 7.90 5.24
CA ASN A 147 -3.00 7.14 4.44
C ASN A 147 -1.77 6.68 5.24
N CYS A 148 -1.87 6.65 6.57
CA CYS A 148 -0.82 6.17 7.48
C CYS A 148 0.51 6.95 7.39
N THR A 149 0.41 8.19 6.91
CA THR A 149 1.46 9.20 7.08
C THR A 149 1.22 10.00 8.35
N SER A 150 2.28 10.50 8.98
CA SER A 150 2.17 11.31 10.18
C SER A 150 1.40 12.59 9.87
N ALA A 151 0.41 12.91 10.69
CA ALA A 151 -0.39 14.13 10.53
C ALA A 151 0.44 15.37 10.86
N MET A 152 0.73 16.19 9.86
CA MET A 152 1.49 17.43 10.04
C MET A 152 1.06 18.49 9.02
N CYS A 153 0.86 19.71 9.51
CA CYS A 153 0.59 20.83 8.62
C CYS A 153 1.72 21.02 7.58
N GLY A 154 1.33 21.04 6.31
CA GLY A 154 2.20 21.14 5.16
C GLY A 154 2.59 19.79 4.55
N ASP A 155 1.99 18.67 5.01
CA ASP A 155 2.23 17.33 4.44
C ASP A 155 1.38 17.07 3.17
N GLY A 156 0.48 18.00 2.83
CA GLY A 156 -0.41 17.92 1.67
C GLY A 156 -1.67 17.07 1.89
N VAL A 157 -1.93 16.64 3.13
CA VAL A 157 -3.08 15.82 3.52
C VAL A 157 -3.82 16.51 4.66
N VAL A 158 -4.96 17.12 4.32
CA VAL A 158 -5.80 17.79 5.33
C VAL A 158 -6.17 16.82 6.45
N ASN A 159 -5.81 17.14 7.70
CA ASN A 159 -6.17 16.45 8.93
C ASN A 159 -7.02 17.28 9.92
N ALA A 160 -8.34 17.30 9.75
CA ALA A 160 -9.31 17.96 10.61
C ALA A 160 -9.35 17.40 12.04
N THR A 161 -8.94 16.14 12.26
CA THR A 161 -8.81 15.58 13.62
C THR A 161 -7.60 16.19 14.34
N ALA A 162 -6.52 16.44 13.60
CA ALA A 162 -5.36 17.21 14.07
C ALA A 162 -5.62 18.73 14.14
N GLY A 163 -6.78 19.19 13.66
CA GLY A 163 -7.19 20.59 13.70
C GLY A 163 -6.92 21.40 12.42
N GLU A 164 -6.53 20.74 11.33
CA GLU A 164 -6.27 21.40 10.06
C GLU A 164 -7.56 21.71 9.30
N ALA A 165 -7.70 22.95 8.86
CA ALA A 165 -8.79 23.38 7.97
C ALA A 165 -8.45 23.18 6.49
N CYS A 166 -7.16 23.14 6.17
CA CYS A 166 -6.59 23.06 4.84
C CYS A 166 -5.15 22.54 4.95
N ASP A 167 -4.60 22.03 3.85
CA ASP A 167 -3.19 21.66 3.74
C ASP A 167 -2.80 21.70 2.27
N GLY A 168 -2.29 22.86 1.84
CA GLY A 168 -1.78 23.06 0.48
C GLY A 168 -0.31 22.66 0.32
N GLY A 169 0.32 22.04 1.33
CA GLY A 169 1.77 21.90 1.42
C GLY A 169 2.49 23.18 1.90
N GLY A 170 1.76 24.10 2.54
CA GLY A 170 2.21 25.43 2.99
C GLY A 170 1.15 26.50 2.76
N GLU A 171 1.53 27.79 2.90
CA GLU A 171 0.66 28.91 2.57
C GLU A 171 0.14 28.85 1.12
N THR A 172 -1.16 29.04 0.97
CA THR A 172 -1.85 29.22 -0.32
C THR A 172 -2.93 30.29 -0.17
N ALA A 173 -3.57 30.67 -1.27
CA ALA A 173 -4.64 31.68 -1.24
C ALA A 173 -5.81 31.34 -0.30
N ASP A 174 -6.02 30.06 0.02
CA ASP A 174 -7.10 29.60 0.90
C ASP A 174 -6.58 29.00 2.22
N CYS A 175 -5.25 28.97 2.43
CA CYS A 175 -4.63 28.27 3.55
C CYS A 175 -3.43 29.03 4.12
N ASN A 176 -3.41 29.21 5.43
CA ASN A 176 -2.26 29.79 6.13
C ASN A 176 -1.16 28.76 6.34
N ASP A 177 0.05 29.24 6.64
CA ASP A 177 1.23 28.40 6.94
C ASP A 177 1.06 27.45 8.15
N ASN A 178 0.04 27.66 8.98
CA ASN A 178 -0.30 26.79 10.10
C ASN A 178 -1.57 25.94 9.85
N CYS A 179 -2.00 25.83 8.60
CA CYS A 179 -3.14 24.99 8.18
C CYS A 179 -4.49 25.43 8.74
N THR A 180 -4.60 26.70 9.16
CA THR A 180 -5.89 27.37 9.32
C THR A 180 -6.32 28.01 8.00
N ALA A 181 -7.63 28.21 7.83
CA ALA A 181 -8.15 28.83 6.63
C ALA A 181 -7.69 30.30 6.55
N ALA A 182 -7.20 30.71 5.38
CA ALA A 182 -6.77 32.08 5.13
C ALA A 182 -7.95 33.04 5.15
N MET A 183 -7.95 34.00 6.07
CA MET A 183 -8.94 35.06 6.13
C MET A 183 -8.35 36.34 6.73
N CYS A 184 -8.68 37.46 6.12
CA CYS A 184 -8.33 38.78 6.66
C CYS A 184 -8.86 38.93 8.10
N GLY A 185 -7.96 39.23 9.04
CA GLY A 185 -8.29 39.34 10.47
C GLY A 185 -8.18 38.04 11.25
N ASP A 186 -7.65 36.95 10.67
CA ASP A 186 -7.50 35.67 11.37
C ASP A 186 -6.31 35.60 12.35
N GLY A 187 -5.53 36.67 12.45
CA GLY A 187 -4.34 36.75 13.29
C GLY A 187 -3.04 36.52 12.52
N MET A 188 -3.09 36.29 11.22
CA MET A 188 -1.93 36.05 10.36
C MET A 188 -2.02 36.82 9.05
N ILE A 189 -0.87 37.13 8.47
CA ILE A 189 -0.78 37.75 7.15
C ILE A 189 -0.52 36.65 6.14
N ASN A 190 -1.46 36.44 5.23
CA ASN A 190 -1.34 35.49 4.13
C ASN A 190 -1.02 36.20 2.80
N MET A 191 0.26 36.21 2.43
CA MET A 191 0.69 36.89 1.20
C MET A 191 0.15 36.21 -0.06
N SER A 192 -0.07 34.89 -0.02
CA SER A 192 -0.61 34.11 -1.13
C SER A 192 -2.10 34.39 -1.37
N ALA A 193 -2.84 34.79 -0.33
CA ALA A 193 -4.22 35.30 -0.42
C ALA A 193 -4.27 36.76 -0.87
N GLY A 194 -3.12 37.46 -0.89
CA GLY A 194 -3.00 38.86 -1.29
C GLY A 194 -3.02 39.84 -0.11
N GLU A 195 -2.92 39.35 1.12
CA GLU A 195 -2.91 40.18 2.32
C GLU A 195 -1.52 40.83 2.50
N THR A 196 -1.50 42.14 2.75
CA THR A 196 -0.29 42.88 3.14
C THR A 196 -0.26 43.20 4.63
N CYS A 197 -1.42 43.09 5.29
CA CYS A 197 -1.67 43.24 6.71
C CYS A 197 -2.83 42.31 7.13
N ASP A 198 -3.16 42.24 8.42
CA ASP A 198 -4.18 41.32 8.99
C ASP A 198 -5.32 42.07 9.73
N GLY A 199 -5.52 43.34 9.40
CA GLY A 199 -6.56 44.16 10.02
C GLY A 199 -6.44 44.24 11.55
N ASP A 200 -7.56 44.03 12.24
CA ASP A 200 -7.69 44.10 13.70
C ASP A 200 -7.55 42.74 14.42
N GLY A 201 -7.34 41.65 13.69
CA GLY A 201 -7.21 40.30 14.24
C GLY A 201 -8.50 39.74 14.89
N MET A 202 -9.69 40.24 14.51
CA MET A 202 -10.99 39.84 15.07
C MET A 202 -11.85 38.98 14.12
N GLY A 203 -11.22 38.36 13.12
CA GLY A 203 -11.80 37.35 12.23
C GLY A 203 -12.68 37.88 11.10
N ALA A 204 -12.70 39.18 10.88
CA ALA A 204 -13.49 39.82 9.81
C ALA A 204 -12.77 41.00 9.15
N GLY A 205 -11.44 41.08 9.28
CA GLY A 205 -10.65 42.12 8.64
C GLY A 205 -11.06 43.53 9.03
N GLY A 206 -10.97 43.90 10.31
CA GLY A 206 -11.27 45.29 10.70
C GLY A 206 -10.22 46.29 10.18
N GLU A 207 -10.63 47.53 9.91
CA GLU A 207 -9.68 48.59 9.57
C GLU A 207 -8.86 49.04 10.78
N THR A 208 -7.56 49.22 10.60
CA THR A 208 -6.67 49.89 11.56
C THR A 208 -5.99 51.09 10.89
N ASP A 209 -5.26 51.89 11.67
CA ASP A 209 -4.49 53.04 11.16
C ASP A 209 -3.44 52.65 10.10
N VAL A 210 -3.16 51.35 9.92
CA VAL A 210 -2.15 50.80 8.99
C VAL A 210 -2.68 49.65 8.13
N CYS A 211 -3.97 49.31 8.21
CA CYS A 211 -4.55 48.23 7.41
C CYS A 211 -5.99 48.50 7.04
N ASP A 212 -6.35 48.23 5.79
CA ASP A 212 -7.73 48.30 5.28
C ASP A 212 -8.54 47.05 5.62
N ASN A 213 -9.86 47.11 5.42
CA ASN A 213 -10.75 46.00 5.78
C ASN A 213 -10.67 44.78 4.86
N ASP A 214 -10.03 44.93 3.71
CA ASP A 214 -9.69 43.86 2.77
C ASP A 214 -8.22 43.47 2.88
N CYS A 215 -7.56 43.84 3.98
CA CYS A 215 -6.17 43.50 4.29
C CYS A 215 -5.13 44.02 3.29
N THR A 216 -5.44 45.15 2.64
CA THR A 216 -4.45 45.95 1.91
C THR A 216 -3.84 47.06 2.76
N ASP A 217 -2.67 47.53 2.34
CA ASP A 217 -1.98 48.66 2.96
C ASP A 217 -2.74 49.96 2.69
N VAL A 218 -3.05 50.70 3.76
CA VAL A 218 -3.76 51.98 3.68
C VAL A 218 -3.09 52.94 2.72
N SER A 219 -3.80 53.37 1.68
CA SER A 219 -3.32 54.35 0.73
C SER A 219 -4.45 55.18 0.10
N CYS A 220 -4.61 56.45 0.50
CA CYS A 220 -5.54 57.37 -0.16
C CYS A 220 -5.57 57.25 -1.71
N GLY A 221 -6.72 56.87 -2.26
CA GLY A 221 -6.93 56.67 -3.69
C GLY A 221 -6.82 55.21 -4.17
N ASP A 222 -6.77 54.22 -3.27
CA ASP A 222 -6.63 52.79 -3.57
C ASP A 222 -7.94 52.05 -3.86
N GLY A 223 -9.09 52.66 -3.61
CA GLY A 223 -10.40 52.03 -3.77
C GLY A 223 -11.10 51.70 -2.45
N VAL A 224 -10.43 51.89 -1.30
CA VAL A 224 -10.91 51.52 0.04
C VAL A 224 -10.93 52.75 0.96
N VAL A 225 -11.99 52.93 1.75
CA VAL A 225 -12.09 54.04 2.71
C VAL A 225 -11.67 53.56 4.08
N ASN A 226 -10.57 54.09 4.61
CA ASN A 226 -10.12 53.76 5.97
C ASN A 226 -10.34 54.87 7.00
N MET A 227 -11.46 54.78 7.73
CA MET A 227 -11.79 55.76 8.77
C MET A 227 -10.82 55.75 9.96
N SER A 228 -10.22 54.59 10.27
CA SER A 228 -9.25 54.45 11.37
C SER A 228 -7.96 55.22 11.04
N ALA A 229 -7.49 55.14 9.80
CA ALA A 229 -6.36 55.92 9.30
C ALA A 229 -6.68 57.39 9.00
N GLY A 230 -7.93 57.82 9.22
CA GLY A 230 -8.36 59.21 9.03
C GLY A 230 -8.81 59.56 7.60
N GLU A 231 -9.05 58.56 6.76
CA GLU A 231 -9.59 58.73 5.42
C GLU A 231 -11.12 58.89 5.51
N THR A 232 -11.61 60.09 5.24
CA THR A 232 -13.06 60.35 5.22
C THR A 232 -13.72 60.07 3.87
N CYS A 233 -12.89 59.85 2.85
CA CYS A 233 -13.26 59.58 1.47
C CYS A 233 -12.07 58.98 0.74
N ASP A 234 -12.35 58.10 -0.21
CA ASP A 234 -11.35 57.51 -1.08
C ASP A 234 -11.62 57.98 -2.52
N HIS A 235 -11.08 59.15 -2.83
CA HIS A 235 -11.17 59.71 -4.17
C HIS A 235 -9.96 59.22 -4.95
N ASN A 236 -10.16 58.36 -5.96
CA ASN A 236 -9.19 57.87 -6.97
C ASN A 236 -8.00 58.82 -7.29
N GLY A 237 -7.07 59.01 -6.36
CA GLY A 237 -5.95 59.95 -6.44
C GLY A 237 -6.29 61.46 -6.50
N ASN A 238 -7.48 61.93 -6.10
CA ASN A 238 -7.73 63.37 -6.02
C ASN A 238 -7.72 63.84 -4.55
N PRO A 239 -6.70 64.59 -4.10
CA PRO A 239 -6.71 65.15 -2.75
C PRO A 239 -7.93 66.08 -2.64
N ASP A 240 -8.89 65.75 -1.77
CA ASP A 240 -9.95 66.70 -1.42
C ASP A 240 -9.31 67.93 -0.73
N PRO A 241 -9.90 69.13 -0.88
CA PRO A 241 -9.25 70.43 -0.66
C PRO A 241 -8.95 70.79 0.80
#